data_AF-A0A523YV13-F1
#
_entry.id   AF-A0A523YV13-F1
#
_cell.length_a   1.000
_cell.length_b   1.000
_cell.length_c   1.000
_cell.angle_alpha   90.00
_cell.angle_beta   90.00
_cell.angle_gamma   90.00
#
_symmetry.space_group_name_H-M   'P 1'
#
loop_
_entity.id
_entity.type
_entity.pdbx_description
1 polymer ?
#
loop_
_entity_poly.entity_id
_entity_poly.type
_entity_poly.pdbx_seq_one_letter_code
_entity_poly.pdbx_strand_id
1 'polypeptide(L)'
;MTEPVSDRLSYSTAVEMPAGRGQSTYQLILLLSAVTLLLLPFITTFNEFMTAMVMRMHLDGVLREWIVPAEARMVAALLSPLGVDVSVSSTSIYVGGGDFPLPVFISWNCVGWQSLILFALTVKTGLEGRYTLASQLRALTLGFLGIIWINLLRIAGIALVAYHFGRLPAVLAHDYGGTLMTIVWLALFWYFAINYVLEPKDDEEVEAIE
;
A
#
# COMPACT_ATOMS: atom_id res chain seq x y z
N MET A 1 -49.30 -39.02 37.88
CA MET A 1 -49.81 -38.22 36.75
C MET A 1 -49.64 -36.76 37.14
N THR A 2 -48.52 -36.15 36.73
CA THR A 2 -48.38 -35.12 35.66
C THR A 2 -48.57 -33.71 36.25
N GLU A 3 -47.60 -32.78 36.32
CA GLU A 3 -46.19 -32.64 35.93
C GLU A 3 -45.54 -31.57 36.86
N PRO A 4 -44.19 -31.48 36.99
CA PRO A 4 -43.54 -30.54 37.88
C PRO A 4 -43.31 -29.15 37.24
N VAL A 5 -43.53 -28.10 38.02
CA VAL A 5 -43.14 -26.73 37.73
C VAL A 5 -41.73 -26.48 38.29
N SER A 6 -40.72 -26.39 37.44
CA SER A 6 -39.53 -25.57 37.71
C SER A 6 -38.63 -25.41 36.47
N ASP A 7 -38.13 -24.18 36.33
CA ASP A 7 -36.95 -23.75 35.56
C ASP A 7 -37.17 -23.53 34.06
N ARG A 8 -37.62 -22.34 33.64
CA ARG A 8 -36.74 -21.15 33.47
C ARG A 8 -35.36 -21.48 32.90
N LEU A 9 -35.33 -21.89 31.64
CA LEU A 9 -34.18 -21.63 30.77
C LEU A 9 -34.68 -20.95 29.50
N SER A 10 -35.03 -19.68 29.66
CA SER A 10 -34.97 -18.71 28.58
C SER A 10 -33.54 -18.68 28.05
N TYR A 11 -33.24 -19.45 27.00
CA TYR A 11 -32.09 -19.14 26.15
C TYR A 11 -32.47 -17.97 25.23
N SER A 12 -32.76 -16.84 25.87
CA SER A 12 -32.74 -15.52 25.26
C SER A 12 -31.31 -15.05 25.29
N THR A 13 -30.54 -15.45 24.28
CA THR A 13 -29.41 -14.68 23.77
C THR A 13 -29.34 -14.91 22.26
N ALA A 14 -30.45 -14.69 21.56
CA ALA A 14 -30.32 -14.06 20.26
C ALA A 14 -29.74 -12.69 20.60
N VAL A 15 -28.47 -12.47 20.24
CA VAL A 15 -27.90 -11.13 20.19
C VAL A 15 -28.72 -10.38 19.15
N GLU A 16 -29.84 -9.79 19.57
CA GLU A 16 -30.57 -8.80 18.80
C GLU A 16 -29.65 -7.59 18.72
N MET A 17 -28.76 -7.62 17.73
CA MET A 17 -28.01 -6.44 17.35
C MET A 17 -29.01 -5.42 16.82
N PRO A 18 -29.04 -4.19 17.37
CA PRO A 18 -29.98 -3.18 16.94
C PRO A 18 -29.80 -2.89 15.45
N ALA A 19 -30.86 -3.16 14.68
CA ALA A 19 -30.96 -2.79 13.29
C ALA A 19 -30.94 -1.25 13.19
N GLY A 20 -30.09 -0.70 12.32
CA GLY A 20 -30.23 0.70 11.93
C GLY A 20 -28.97 1.44 11.49
N ARG A 21 -27.75 1.02 11.88
CA ARG A 21 -26.51 1.66 11.38
C ARG A 21 -25.27 0.79 11.49
N GLY A 22 -25.15 0.01 12.57
CA GLY A 22 -24.03 -0.90 12.78
C GLY A 22 -24.01 -2.05 11.78
N GLN A 23 -25.15 -2.73 11.60
CA GLN A 23 -25.26 -3.89 10.70
C GLN A 23 -24.84 -3.57 9.25
N SER A 24 -25.22 -2.41 8.71
CA SER A 24 -24.81 -1.99 7.37
C SER A 24 -23.31 -1.70 7.27
N THR A 25 -22.70 -1.12 8.31
CA THR A 25 -21.26 -0.87 8.34
C THR A 25 -20.47 -2.17 8.49
N TYR A 26 -20.89 -3.08 9.35
CA TYR A 26 -20.26 -4.41 9.49
C TYR A 26 -20.39 -5.23 8.19
N GLN A 27 -21.55 -5.22 7.55
CA GLN A 27 -21.76 -5.88 6.26
C GLN A 27 -20.91 -5.24 5.17
N LEU A 28 -20.80 -3.92 5.12
CA LEU A 28 -19.94 -3.21 4.16
C LEU A 28 -18.46 -3.54 4.38
N ILE A 29 -17.97 -3.52 5.61
CA ILE A 29 -16.58 -3.88 5.93
C ILE A 29 -16.31 -5.34 5.55
N LEU A 30 -17.21 -6.27 5.88
CA LEU A 30 -17.08 -7.68 5.51
C LEU A 30 -17.11 -7.87 3.98
N LEU A 31 -18.00 -7.16 3.29
CA LEU A 31 -18.10 -7.18 1.83
C LEU A 31 -16.83 -6.65 1.18
N LEU A 32 -16.35 -5.47 1.60
CA LEU A 32 -15.12 -4.87 1.10
C LEU A 32 -13.92 -5.78 1.37
N SER A 33 -13.81 -6.32 2.58
CA SER A 33 -12.74 -7.27 2.94
C SER A 33 -12.81 -8.53 2.09
N ALA A 34 -14.01 -9.11 1.89
CA ALA A 34 -14.19 -10.31 1.09
C ALA A 34 -13.85 -10.06 -0.40
N VAL A 35 -14.29 -8.94 -0.96
CA VAL A 35 -13.97 -8.53 -2.34
C VAL A 35 -12.47 -8.31 -2.49
N THR A 36 -11.82 -7.62 -1.55
CA THR A 36 -10.37 -7.42 -1.56
C THR A 36 -9.64 -8.76 -1.48
N LEU A 37 -9.99 -9.65 -0.54
CA LEU A 37 -9.39 -10.98 -0.40
C LEU A 37 -9.57 -11.85 -1.65
N LEU A 38 -10.71 -11.74 -2.33
CA LEU A 38 -11.01 -12.52 -3.54
C LEU A 38 -10.24 -12.00 -4.76
N LEU A 39 -10.05 -10.69 -4.87
CA LEU A 39 -9.30 -10.07 -5.97
C LEU A 39 -7.78 -10.09 -5.77
N LEU A 40 -7.30 -10.16 -4.53
CA LEU A 40 -5.88 -10.16 -4.19
C LEU A 40 -5.05 -11.21 -4.95
N PRO A 41 -5.39 -12.52 -4.99
CA PRO A 41 -4.59 -13.50 -5.72
C PRO A 41 -4.52 -13.22 -7.23
N PHE A 42 -5.56 -12.62 -7.81
CA PHE A 42 -5.54 -12.21 -9.22
C PHE A 42 -4.60 -11.01 -9.43
N ILE A 43 -4.68 -10.01 -8.55
CA ILE A 43 -3.82 -8.82 -8.58
C ILE A 43 -2.35 -9.22 -8.43
N THR A 44 -2.02 -10.08 -7.46
CA THR A 44 -0.64 -10.54 -7.23
C THR A 44 -0.12 -11.34 -8.42
N THR A 45 -0.93 -12.25 -8.97
CA THR A 45 -0.55 -13.03 -10.17
C THR A 45 -0.30 -12.13 -11.38
N PHE A 46 -1.16 -11.14 -11.61
CA PHE A 46 -0.98 -10.18 -12.70
C PHE A 46 0.28 -9.34 -12.52
N ASN A 47 0.58 -8.89 -11.30
CA ASN A 47 1.80 -8.15 -10.98
C ASN A 47 3.07 -8.98 -11.21
N GLU A 48 3.08 -10.24 -10.78
CA GLU A 48 4.19 -11.15 -11.03
C GLU A 48 4.37 -11.43 -12.52
N PHE A 49 3.27 -11.64 -13.26
CA PHE A 49 3.30 -11.82 -14.71
C PHE A 49 3.91 -10.61 -15.43
N MET A 50 3.45 -9.39 -15.10
CA MET A 50 3.98 -8.16 -15.70
C MET A 50 5.45 -7.95 -15.36
N THR A 51 5.83 -8.20 -14.10
CA THR A 51 7.23 -8.13 -13.67
C THR A 51 8.09 -9.14 -14.41
N ALA A 52 7.62 -10.39 -14.55
CA ALA A 52 8.31 -11.43 -15.30
C ALA A 52 8.44 -11.08 -16.78
N MET A 53 7.41 -10.49 -17.39
CA MET A 53 7.44 -10.02 -18.78
C MET A 53 8.52 -8.96 -18.97
N VAL A 54 8.55 -7.94 -18.12
CA VAL A 54 9.54 -6.83 -18.20
C VAL A 54 10.96 -7.34 -18.02
N MET A 55 11.19 -8.20 -17.01
CA MET A 55 12.50 -8.81 -16.78
C MET A 55 12.93 -9.71 -17.95
N ARG A 56 11.98 -10.41 -18.60
CA ARG A 56 12.26 -11.25 -19.78
C ARG A 56 12.59 -10.44 -21.03
N MET A 57 12.06 -9.22 -21.14
CA MET A 57 12.38 -8.29 -22.21
C MET A 57 13.69 -7.51 -21.97
N HIS A 58 14.39 -7.75 -20.85
CA HIS A 58 15.58 -7.01 -20.43
C HIS A 58 15.39 -5.48 -20.37
N LEU A 59 14.16 -5.03 -20.17
CA LEU A 59 13.82 -3.60 -20.04
C LEU A 59 14.08 -3.08 -18.62
N ASP A 60 14.68 -3.89 -17.75
CA ASP A 60 14.97 -3.58 -16.35
C ASP A 60 16.38 -3.03 -16.12
N GLY A 61 17.23 -2.94 -17.15
CA GLY A 61 18.65 -2.54 -17.00
C GLY A 61 18.85 -1.23 -16.22
N VAL A 62 18.16 -0.16 -16.61
CA VAL A 62 18.23 1.13 -15.90
C VAL A 62 17.74 1.01 -14.46
N LEU A 63 16.65 0.27 -14.24
CA LEU A 63 16.10 0.07 -12.90
C LEU A 63 17.10 -0.66 -12.01
N ARG A 64 17.69 -1.73 -12.52
CA ARG A 64 18.60 -2.61 -11.80
C ARG A 64 19.96 -1.97 -11.51
N GLU A 65 20.45 -1.14 -12.41
CA GLU A 65 21.77 -0.51 -12.28
C GLU A 65 21.75 0.80 -11.48
N TRP A 66 20.65 1.55 -11.53
CA TRP A 66 20.58 2.88 -10.92
C TRP A 66 19.60 2.96 -9.76
N ILE A 67 18.37 2.46 -9.95
CA ILE A 67 17.28 2.67 -8.99
C ILE A 67 17.36 1.67 -7.83
N VAL A 68 17.49 0.38 -8.12
CA VAL A 68 17.55 -0.68 -7.11
C VAL A 68 18.71 -0.50 -6.12
N PRO A 69 19.96 -0.17 -6.55
CA PRO A 69 21.05 0.07 -5.60
C PRO A 69 20.81 1.32 -4.74
N ALA A 70 20.15 2.35 -5.27
CA ALA A 70 19.80 3.54 -4.52
C ALA A 70 18.76 3.22 -3.43
N GLU A 71 17.69 2.51 -3.80
CA GLU A 71 16.66 2.04 -2.85
C GLU A 71 17.26 1.13 -1.77
N ALA A 72 18.13 0.19 -2.13
CA ALA A 72 18.79 -0.70 -1.17
C ALA A 72 19.56 0.07 -0.09
N ARG A 73 20.27 1.13 -0.48
CA ARG A 73 20.99 2.01 0.46
C ARG A 73 20.04 2.83 1.33
N MET A 74 18.98 3.38 0.75
CA MET A 74 17.97 4.14 1.50
C MET A 74 17.27 3.26 2.54
N VAL A 75 16.90 2.04 2.17
CA VAL A 75 16.30 1.07 3.10
C VAL A 75 17.27 0.69 4.20
N ALA A 76 18.55 0.43 3.89
CA ALA A 76 19.56 0.18 4.91
C ALA A 76 19.70 1.35 5.89
N ALA A 77 19.66 2.60 5.39
CA ALA A 77 19.67 3.79 6.24
C ALA A 77 18.41 3.92 7.12
N LEU A 78 17.23 3.49 6.64
CA LEU A 78 16.01 3.45 7.45
C LEU A 78 16.05 2.37 8.55
N LEU A 79 16.71 1.24 8.28
CA LEU A 79 16.79 0.10 9.20
C LEU A 79 17.91 0.25 10.25
N SER A 80 19.01 0.93 9.91
CA SER A 80 20.14 1.15 10.81
C SER A 80 19.75 1.74 12.19
N PRO A 81 18.91 2.79 12.31
CA PRO A 81 18.53 3.34 13.62
C PRO A 81 17.65 2.39 14.44
N LEU A 82 17.09 1.34 13.83
CA LEU A 82 16.27 0.32 14.50
C LEU A 82 17.12 -0.81 15.09
N GLY A 83 18.46 -0.71 15.03
CA GLY A 83 19.38 -1.70 15.57
C GLY A 83 19.51 -2.96 14.71
N VAL A 84 19.13 -2.87 13.43
CA VAL A 84 19.21 -3.99 12.49
C VAL A 84 20.56 -3.94 11.76
N ASP A 85 21.34 -5.00 11.87
CA ASP A 85 22.54 -5.19 11.07
C ASP A 85 22.14 -5.41 9.61
N VAL A 86 22.44 -4.43 8.75
CA VAL A 86 22.12 -4.48 7.32
C VAL A 86 23.38 -4.28 6.51
N SER A 87 23.64 -5.19 5.56
CA SER A 87 24.64 -4.98 4.51
C SER A 87 23.98 -4.89 3.14
N VAL A 88 24.54 -4.05 2.28
CA VAL A 88 23.94 -3.69 0.98
C VAL A 88 24.74 -4.33 -0.14
N SER A 89 24.03 -4.95 -1.08
CA SER A 89 24.54 -5.39 -2.37
C SER A 89 23.85 -4.62 -3.51
N SER A 90 24.22 -4.90 -4.76
CA SER A 90 23.67 -4.22 -5.94
C SER A 90 22.16 -4.45 -6.11
N THR A 91 21.65 -5.63 -5.76
CA THR A 91 20.23 -5.99 -5.96
C THR A 91 19.54 -6.54 -4.72
N SER A 92 20.20 -6.48 -3.57
CA SER A 92 19.69 -7.11 -2.34
C SER A 92 20.22 -6.40 -1.11
N ILE A 93 19.45 -6.46 -0.04
CA ILE A 93 19.92 -6.15 1.31
C ILE A 93 20.02 -7.46 2.09
N TYR A 94 21.02 -7.57 2.93
CA TYR A 94 21.24 -8.71 3.81
C TYR A 94 20.98 -8.26 5.22
N VAL A 95 20.05 -8.94 5.89
CA VAL A 95 19.52 -8.53 7.18
C VAL A 95 19.91 -9.56 8.24
N GLY A 96 20.52 -9.09 9.33
CA GLY A 96 21.00 -9.88 10.46
C GLY A 96 22.52 -10.03 10.53
N GLY A 97 23.05 -10.14 11.74
CA GLY A 97 24.46 -10.40 12.03
C GLY A 97 24.75 -11.89 12.26
N GLY A 98 25.93 -12.36 11.84
CA GLY A 98 26.41 -13.75 12.00
C GLY A 98 26.77 -14.43 10.68
N ASP A 99 26.93 -15.76 10.70
CA ASP A 99 27.40 -16.56 9.55
C ASP A 99 26.37 -16.72 8.42
N PHE A 100 25.08 -16.44 8.68
CA PHE A 100 23.99 -16.61 7.71
C PHE A 100 23.02 -15.42 7.69
N PRO A 101 23.43 -14.27 7.12
CA PRO A 101 22.53 -13.13 6.97
C PRO A 101 21.40 -13.45 5.97
N LEU A 102 20.18 -12.98 6.25
CA LEU A 102 19.02 -13.28 5.42
C LEU A 102 18.98 -12.35 4.19
N PRO A 103 19.06 -12.88 2.96
CA PRO A 103 18.96 -12.05 1.76
C PRO A 103 17.51 -11.62 1.49
N VAL A 104 17.30 -10.31 1.37
CA VAL A 104 16.06 -9.70 0.88
C VAL A 104 16.35 -9.11 -0.50
N PHE A 105 15.82 -9.77 -1.52
CA PHE A 105 15.99 -9.34 -2.91
C PHE A 105 15.03 -8.21 -3.25
N ILE A 106 15.54 -7.11 -3.81
CA ILE A 106 14.74 -5.99 -4.27
C ILE A 106 14.46 -6.19 -5.75
N SER A 107 13.20 -6.48 -6.07
CA SER A 107 12.74 -6.70 -7.44
C SER A 107 11.94 -5.50 -7.96
N TRP A 108 11.57 -5.54 -9.24
CA TRP A 108 10.67 -4.57 -9.87
C TRP A 108 9.43 -4.29 -9.01
N ASN A 109 8.82 -5.33 -8.43
CA ASN A 109 7.64 -5.19 -7.55
C ASN A 109 7.89 -4.33 -6.31
N CYS A 110 9.14 -4.22 -5.85
CA CYS A 110 9.52 -3.41 -4.70
C CYS A 110 9.68 -1.92 -5.05
N VAL A 111 10.13 -1.61 -6.27
CA VAL A 111 10.29 -0.24 -6.77
C VAL A 111 8.96 0.51 -6.86
N GLY A 112 7.86 -0.25 -6.92
CA GLY A 112 6.49 0.28 -6.89
C GLY A 112 6.06 0.92 -8.21
N TRP A 113 6.44 0.31 -9.33
CA TRP A 113 5.84 0.59 -10.64
C TRP A 113 4.31 0.45 -10.59
N GLN A 114 3.78 -0.51 -9.83
CA GLN A 114 2.33 -0.67 -9.62
C GLN A 114 1.73 0.59 -8.99
N SER A 115 2.32 1.11 -7.92
CA SER A 115 1.85 2.34 -7.26
C SER A 115 1.91 3.54 -8.19
N LEU A 116 2.91 3.62 -9.07
CA LEU A 116 3.01 4.67 -10.10
C LEU A 116 1.87 4.58 -11.12
N ILE A 117 1.55 3.38 -11.61
CA ILE A 117 0.43 3.19 -12.55
C ILE A 117 -0.89 3.55 -11.88
N LEU A 118 -1.14 3.04 -10.67
CA LEU A 118 -2.37 3.33 -9.94
C LEU A 118 -2.51 4.83 -9.67
N PHE A 119 -1.43 5.49 -9.27
CA PHE A 119 -1.41 6.93 -9.12
C PHE A 119 -1.78 7.63 -10.41
N ALA A 120 -1.10 7.31 -11.53
CA ALA A 120 -1.36 7.91 -12.84
C ALA A 120 -2.82 7.73 -13.29
N LEU A 121 -3.42 6.56 -13.05
CA LEU A 121 -4.84 6.33 -13.35
C LEU A 121 -5.76 7.20 -12.50
N THR A 122 -5.42 7.41 -11.22
CA THR A 122 -6.20 8.25 -10.32
C THR A 122 -5.98 9.75 -10.51
N VAL A 123 -4.93 10.18 -11.21
CA VAL A 123 -4.69 11.61 -11.48
C VAL A 123 -5.87 12.23 -12.21
N LYS A 124 -6.41 11.53 -13.21
CA LYS A 124 -7.55 12.04 -13.97
C LYS A 124 -8.75 12.30 -13.05
N THR A 125 -9.11 11.34 -12.21
CA THR A 125 -10.27 11.44 -11.31
C THR A 125 -10.01 12.39 -10.14
N GLY A 126 -8.79 12.40 -9.60
CA GLY A 126 -8.40 13.27 -8.48
C GLY A 126 -8.33 14.75 -8.85
N LEU A 127 -8.16 15.07 -10.14
CA LEU A 127 -8.11 16.43 -10.67
C LEU A 127 -9.39 16.84 -11.42
N GLU A 128 -10.52 16.15 -11.25
CA GLU A 128 -11.81 16.47 -11.92
C GLU A 128 -12.42 17.85 -11.58
N GLY A 129 -11.71 18.71 -10.83
CA GLY A 129 -12.14 20.07 -10.48
C GLY A 129 -11.40 21.18 -11.23
N ARG A 130 -11.92 22.41 -11.15
CA ARG A 130 -11.27 23.61 -11.70
C ARG A 130 -10.18 24.09 -10.74
N TYR A 131 -9.00 23.48 -10.81
CA TYR A 131 -7.85 23.83 -9.97
C TYR A 131 -6.79 24.64 -10.73
N THR A 132 -6.01 25.45 -10.01
CA THR A 132 -4.87 26.18 -10.58
C THR A 132 -3.78 25.22 -11.06
N LEU A 133 -3.07 25.53 -12.16
CA LEU A 133 -1.99 24.66 -12.67
C LEU A 133 -0.86 24.50 -11.64
N ALA A 134 -0.57 25.55 -10.89
CA ALA A 134 0.45 25.52 -9.85
C ALA A 134 0.11 24.52 -8.74
N SER A 135 -1.14 24.53 -8.23
CA SER A 135 -1.57 23.59 -7.19
C SER A 135 -1.63 22.15 -7.70
N GLN A 136 -2.04 21.93 -8.95
CA GLN A 136 -1.99 20.61 -9.59
C GLN A 136 -0.56 20.06 -9.65
N LEU A 137 0.41 20.86 -10.11
CA LEU A 137 1.82 20.42 -10.19
C LEU A 137 2.41 20.13 -8.80
N ARG A 138 2.05 20.93 -7.78
CA ARG A 138 2.44 20.66 -6.38
C ARG A 138 1.85 19.33 -5.90
N ALA A 139 0.56 19.09 -6.13
CA ALA A 139 -0.10 17.85 -5.76
C ALA A 139 0.54 16.64 -6.46
N LEU A 140 0.81 16.72 -7.76
CA LEU A 140 1.47 15.65 -8.51
C LEU A 140 2.87 15.34 -7.99
N THR A 141 3.65 16.37 -7.67
CA THR A 141 5.01 16.23 -7.14
C THR A 141 4.98 15.58 -5.75
N LEU A 142 4.07 16.02 -4.88
CA LEU A 142 3.88 15.43 -3.55
C LEU A 142 3.41 13.96 -3.64
N GLY A 143 2.51 13.65 -4.56
CA GLY A 143 2.04 12.30 -4.80
C GLY A 143 3.17 11.38 -5.26
N PHE A 144 3.97 11.83 -6.23
CA PHE A 144 5.14 11.09 -6.71
C PHE A 144 6.18 10.86 -5.60
N LEU A 145 6.51 11.90 -4.83
CA LEU A 145 7.44 11.76 -3.71
C LEU A 145 6.90 10.81 -2.63
N GLY A 146 5.61 10.88 -2.35
CA GLY A 146 4.95 9.99 -1.40
C GLY A 146 4.95 8.52 -1.83
N ILE A 147 4.87 8.24 -3.14
CA ILE A 147 5.04 6.88 -3.68
C ILE A 147 6.42 6.34 -3.36
N ILE A 148 7.48 7.14 -3.62
CA ILE A 148 8.85 6.76 -3.28
C ILE A 148 8.97 6.44 -1.79
N TRP A 149 8.45 7.31 -0.91
CA TRP A 149 8.47 7.09 0.53
C TRP A 149 7.73 5.83 0.97
N ILE A 150 6.52 5.61 0.47
CA ILE A 150 5.73 4.43 0.82
C ILE A 150 6.42 3.14 0.35
N ASN A 151 7.07 3.15 -0.82
CA ASN A 151 7.83 1.99 -1.28
C ASN A 151 9.05 1.72 -0.42
N LEU A 152 9.80 2.75 -0.02
CA LEU A 152 10.93 2.58 0.91
C LEU A 152 10.46 2.03 2.27
N LEU A 153 9.37 2.55 2.82
CA LEU A 153 8.76 2.05 4.05
C LEU A 153 8.24 0.62 3.90
N ARG A 154 7.71 0.26 2.72
CA ARG A 154 7.30 -1.11 2.41
C ARG A 154 8.46 -2.08 2.54
N ILE A 155 9.56 -1.79 1.85
CA ILE A 155 10.73 -2.66 1.80
C ILE A 155 11.35 -2.76 3.21
N ALA A 156 11.50 -1.63 3.90
CA ALA A 156 11.99 -1.60 5.28
C ALA A 156 11.09 -2.42 6.23
N GLY A 157 9.77 -2.25 6.15
CA GLY A 157 8.81 -3.01 6.94
C GLY A 157 8.88 -4.51 6.68
N ILE A 158 8.96 -4.94 5.41
CA ILE A 158 9.11 -6.35 5.05
C ILE A 158 10.44 -6.91 5.55
N ALA A 159 11.53 -6.14 5.45
CA ALA A 159 12.84 -6.53 5.97
C ALA A 159 12.83 -6.70 7.50
N LEU A 160 12.13 -5.84 8.24
CA LEU A 160 11.92 -6.00 9.69
C LEU A 160 11.12 -7.26 10.01
N VAL A 161 10.05 -7.53 9.25
CA VAL A 161 9.27 -8.77 9.42
C VAL A 161 10.15 -9.99 9.14
N ALA A 162 10.99 -9.93 8.10
CA ALA A 162 11.92 -10.99 7.76
C ALA A 162 12.95 -11.23 8.87
N TYR A 163 13.46 -10.14 9.48
CA TYR A 163 14.42 -10.21 10.58
C TYR A 163 13.83 -10.84 11.85
N HIS A 164 12.59 -10.50 12.21
CA HIS A 164 11.99 -10.97 13.47
C HIS A 164 11.19 -12.28 13.34
N PHE A 165 10.54 -12.51 12.20
CA PHE A 165 9.58 -13.60 12.01
C PHE A 165 9.99 -14.57 10.89
N GLY A 166 11.09 -14.29 10.19
CA GLY A 166 11.60 -15.12 9.11
C GLY A 166 10.90 -14.91 7.77
N ARG A 167 11.26 -15.74 6.80
CA ARG A 167 10.90 -15.56 5.38
C ARG A 167 9.40 -15.69 5.09
N LEU A 168 8.73 -16.69 5.66
CA LEU A 168 7.33 -16.98 5.32
C LEU A 168 6.40 -15.81 5.70
N PRO A 169 6.45 -15.25 6.93
CA PRO A 169 5.68 -14.05 7.26
C PRO A 169 6.04 -12.83 6.42
N ALA A 170 7.31 -12.68 6.04
CA ALA A 170 7.75 -11.57 5.18
C ALA A 170 7.17 -11.65 3.77
N VAL A 171 7.05 -12.85 3.18
CA VAL A 171 6.41 -13.04 1.87
C VAL A 171 4.92 -12.69 1.94
N LEU A 172 4.21 -13.15 2.98
CA LEU A 172 2.80 -12.79 3.18
C LEU A 172 2.63 -11.27 3.35
N ALA A 173 3.50 -10.62 4.15
CA ALA A 173 3.48 -9.18 4.30
C ALA A 173 3.79 -8.45 2.98
N HIS A 174 4.69 -8.98 2.16
CA HIS A 174 5.04 -8.44 0.86
C HIS A 174 3.87 -8.50 -0.14
N ASP A 175 3.23 -9.66 -0.25
CA ASP A 175 2.21 -9.94 -1.27
C ASP A 175 0.88 -9.27 -0.96
N TYR A 176 0.47 -9.27 0.31
CA TYR A 176 -0.81 -8.71 0.74
C TYR A 176 -0.69 -7.28 1.26
N GLY A 177 0.35 -7.01 2.07
CA GLY A 177 0.53 -5.72 2.73
C GLY A 177 0.87 -4.60 1.74
N GLY A 178 1.61 -4.89 0.67
CA GLY A 178 2.00 -3.88 -0.33
C GLY A 178 0.82 -3.24 -1.05
N THR A 179 -0.11 -4.07 -1.53
CA THR A 179 -1.32 -3.59 -2.23
C THR A 179 -2.23 -2.82 -1.29
N LEU A 180 -2.47 -3.34 -0.09
CA LEU A 180 -3.30 -2.67 0.91
C LEU A 180 -2.72 -1.30 1.29
N MET A 181 -1.41 -1.24 1.56
CA MET A 181 -0.73 0.00 1.90
C MET A 181 -0.81 1.03 0.76
N THR A 182 -0.69 0.58 -0.50
CA THR A 182 -0.82 1.47 -1.67
C THR A 182 -2.23 2.05 -1.79
N ILE A 183 -3.26 1.23 -1.59
CA ILE A 183 -4.66 1.68 -1.64
C ILE A 183 -4.94 2.71 -0.53
N VAL A 184 -4.51 2.39 0.70
CA VAL A 184 -4.65 3.30 1.85
C VAL A 184 -3.91 4.62 1.60
N TRP A 185 -2.67 4.54 1.10
CA TRP A 185 -1.88 5.71 0.73
C TRP A 185 -2.61 6.58 -0.31
N LEU A 186 -3.08 6.00 -1.42
CA LEU A 186 -3.79 6.77 -2.46
C LEU A 186 -5.05 7.44 -1.93
N ALA A 187 -5.83 6.76 -1.09
CA ALA A 187 -7.02 7.33 -0.48
C ALA A 187 -6.68 8.52 0.44
N LEU A 188 -5.68 8.36 1.31
CA LEU A 188 -5.22 9.42 2.21
C LEU A 188 -4.58 10.58 1.45
N PHE A 189 -3.77 10.29 0.44
CA PHE A 189 -3.14 11.28 -0.41
C PHE A 189 -4.18 12.14 -1.13
N TRP A 190 -5.17 11.54 -1.79
CA TRP A 190 -6.19 12.32 -2.51
C TRP A 190 -7.07 13.11 -1.56
N TYR A 191 -7.44 12.53 -0.41
CA TYR A 191 -8.11 13.27 0.65
C TYR A 191 -7.28 14.50 1.07
N PHE A 192 -5.99 14.32 1.33
CA PHE A 192 -5.10 15.42 1.71
C PHE A 192 -4.95 16.46 0.58
N ALA A 193 -4.73 16.00 -0.65
CA ALA A 193 -4.51 16.87 -1.80
C ALA A 193 -5.72 17.75 -2.08
N ILE A 194 -6.93 17.17 -2.09
CA ILE A 194 -8.18 17.89 -2.36
C ILE A 194 -8.49 18.92 -1.26
N ASN A 195 -8.22 18.59 0.01
CA ASN A 195 -8.60 19.47 1.12
C ASN A 195 -7.53 20.52 1.48
N TYR A 196 -6.26 20.28 1.17
CA TYR A 196 -5.16 21.11 1.68
C TYR A 196 -4.14 21.58 0.63
N VAL A 197 -4.11 20.97 -0.56
CA VAL A 197 -3.08 21.28 -1.59
C VAL A 197 -3.68 21.93 -2.83
N LEU A 198 -4.82 21.43 -3.30
CA LEU A 198 -5.48 21.88 -4.50
C LEU A 198 -6.22 23.19 -4.23
N GLU A 199 -5.90 24.20 -5.04
CA GLU A 199 -6.48 25.54 -4.95
C GLU A 199 -7.48 25.70 -6.11
N PRO A 200 -8.75 26.03 -5.84
CA PRO A 200 -9.71 26.36 -6.89
C PRO A 200 -9.22 27.53 -7.74
N LYS A 201 -9.56 27.56 -9.03
CA LYS A 201 -9.44 28.78 -9.84
C LYS A 201 -10.58 29.71 -9.47
N ASP A 202 -10.25 30.94 -9.07
CA ASP A 202 -11.25 32.00 -8.86
C ASP A 202 -11.90 32.37 -10.21
N ASP A 203 -13.23 32.53 -10.21
CA ASP A 203 -14.00 32.85 -11.42
C ASP A 203 -13.70 34.27 -11.96
N GLU A 204 -13.07 35.15 -11.17
CA GLU A 204 -12.69 36.52 -11.59
C GLU A 204 -11.60 36.54 -12.68
N GLU A 205 -10.78 35.48 -12.80
CA GLU A 205 -9.73 35.41 -13.83
C GLU A 205 -10.29 35.03 -15.22
N VAL A 206 -11.54 34.56 -15.30
CA VAL A 206 -12.21 34.18 -16.57
C VAL A 206 -12.83 35.40 -17.27
N GLU A 207 -13.37 36.38 -16.52
CA GLU A 207 -13.88 37.63 -17.09
C GLU A 207 -12.79 38.57 -17.61
N ALA A 208 -11.53 38.39 -17.20
CA ALA A 208 -10.41 39.23 -17.65
C ALA A 208 -9.80 38.77 -19.00
N ILE A 209 -10.26 37.65 -19.57
CA ILE A 209 -9.71 37.03 -20.78
C ILE A 209 -10.75 36.92 -21.91
N GLU A 210 -12.03 37.18 -21.65
CA GLU A 210 -13.09 37.36 -22.68
C GLU A 210 -13.23 38.83 -23.10
#